data_AF-A0A938DU42-F1
#
_entry.id   AF-A0A938DU42-F1
#
_cell.length_a   1.000
_cell.length_b   1.000
_cell.length_c   1.000
_cell.angle_alpha   90.00
_cell.angle_beta   90.00
_cell.angle_gamma   90.00
#
_symmetry.space_group_name_H-M   'P 1'
#
loop_
_entity.id
_entity.type
_entity.pdbx_description
1 polymer ?
#
loop_
_entity_poly.entity_id
_entity_poly.type
_entity_poly.pdbx_seq_one_letter_code
_entity_poly.pdbx_strand_id
1 'polypeptide(L)'
;MSMSTSVTTPGPDPVPGAGPPPAQVPCIGPSFDLSDWLVARRNAGATPADITEELVGAGWSADTAATVALRSLRRADRRPLLWFSLCWAAGLAAVGTTTGLHQLLAEYPDRMLAALAITVATVMAPIAVACGLHARRVEAASEFAVWSPERRAWFGTLATCTVVVGLVRLIGYLYTVIASLVAATDEPLYGRDLAHVALSLGVALPLFWWSLTEWRRSDVAISGLRDDER
;
A
#
# COMPACT_ATOMS: atom_id res chain seq x y z
N MET A 1 -48.95 73.01 -20.05
CA MET A 1 -47.92 72.86 -21.09
C MET A 1 -46.68 72.31 -20.43
N SER A 2 -46.49 70.99 -20.50
CA SER A 2 -45.36 70.29 -19.90
C SER A 2 -44.64 69.50 -20.99
N MET A 3 -43.36 69.82 -21.19
CA MET A 3 -42.43 69.10 -22.06
C MET A 3 -42.19 67.70 -21.52
N SER A 4 -42.44 66.66 -22.33
CA SER A 4 -41.94 65.30 -22.09
C SER A 4 -40.74 65.06 -23.00
N THR A 5 -39.57 65.01 -22.39
CA THR A 5 -38.31 64.59 -23.00
C THR A 5 -38.27 63.06 -23.10
N SER A 6 -38.25 62.55 -24.33
CA SER A 6 -38.03 61.15 -24.67
C SER A 6 -36.55 60.80 -24.43
N VAL A 7 -36.29 60.00 -23.38
CA VAL A 7 -34.98 59.38 -23.12
C VAL A 7 -34.94 58.03 -23.82
N THR A 8 -34.13 57.94 -24.87
CA THR A 8 -33.78 56.69 -25.55
C THR A 8 -32.74 55.96 -24.70
N THR A 9 -33.09 54.82 -24.13
CA THR A 9 -32.15 53.94 -23.41
C THR A 9 -31.54 52.93 -24.38
N PRO A 10 -30.21 52.72 -24.40
CA PRO A 10 -29.56 51.77 -25.30
C PRO A 10 -29.87 50.32 -24.90
N GLY A 11 -30.16 49.48 -25.89
CA GLY A 11 -30.36 48.04 -25.71
C GLY A 11 -29.04 47.32 -25.36
N PRO A 12 -29.08 46.21 -24.61
CA PRO A 12 -27.90 45.43 -24.28
C PRO A 12 -27.40 44.64 -25.51
N ASP A 13 -26.08 44.71 -25.74
CA ASP A 13 -25.35 43.89 -26.71
C ASP A 13 -25.52 42.38 -26.44
N PRO A 14 -25.45 41.53 -27.48
CA PRO A 14 -25.49 40.08 -27.33
C PRO A 14 -24.21 39.55 -26.66
N VAL A 15 -24.37 38.81 -25.56
CA VAL A 15 -23.28 38.11 -24.87
C VAL A 15 -22.72 36.99 -25.77
N PRO A 16 -21.40 36.94 -26.04
CA PRO A 16 -20.77 35.83 -26.74
C PRO A 16 -20.68 34.59 -25.84
N GLY A 17 -21.18 33.46 -26.33
CA GLY A 17 -20.77 32.13 -25.87
C GLY A 17 -21.35 31.67 -24.53
N ALA A 18 -22.65 31.38 -24.48
CA ALA A 18 -23.14 30.35 -23.58
C ALA A 18 -22.42 29.04 -23.97
N GLY A 19 -21.53 28.54 -23.11
CA GLY A 19 -20.99 27.19 -23.25
C GLY A 19 -22.12 26.16 -23.33
N PRO A 20 -21.84 24.95 -23.84
CA PRO A 20 -22.85 23.89 -23.86
C PRO A 20 -23.43 23.71 -22.45
N PRO A 21 -24.74 23.48 -22.31
CA PRO A 21 -25.36 23.29 -21.01
C PRO A 21 -24.64 22.16 -20.26
N PRO A 22 -24.49 22.23 -18.91
CA PRO A 22 -23.97 21.11 -18.16
C PRO A 22 -24.79 19.87 -18.54
N ALA A 23 -24.11 18.82 -18.99
CA ALA A 23 -24.73 17.56 -19.35
C ALA A 23 -25.66 17.14 -18.21
N GLN A 24 -26.92 16.93 -18.54
CA GLN A 24 -27.93 16.49 -17.60
C GLN A 24 -27.41 15.24 -16.90
N VAL A 25 -27.25 15.35 -15.57
CA VAL A 25 -27.10 14.20 -14.69
C VAL A 25 -28.23 13.24 -15.03
N PRO A 26 -27.96 12.00 -15.44
CA PRO A 26 -29.05 11.05 -15.59
C PRO A 26 -29.69 10.85 -14.23
N CYS A 27 -30.98 11.22 -14.18
CA CYS A 27 -31.85 10.98 -13.06
C CYS A 27 -31.97 9.47 -12.86
N ILE A 28 -31.10 8.93 -12.03
CA ILE A 28 -31.36 7.67 -11.36
C ILE A 28 -32.71 7.83 -10.65
N GLY A 29 -33.68 6.98 -11.00
CA GLY A 29 -35.07 7.09 -10.57
C GLY A 29 -35.26 7.07 -9.04
N PRO A 30 -36.49 7.37 -8.56
CA PRO A 30 -36.78 7.85 -7.20
C PRO A 30 -36.58 6.85 -6.04
N SER A 31 -35.90 5.71 -6.23
CA SER A 31 -35.59 4.78 -5.13
C SER A 31 -34.27 4.01 -5.29
N PHE A 32 -33.35 4.48 -6.12
CA PHE A 32 -32.02 3.86 -6.16
C PHE A 32 -31.24 4.26 -4.91
N ASP A 33 -31.18 3.35 -3.94
CA ASP A 33 -30.19 3.44 -2.90
C ASP A 33 -28.84 3.00 -3.47
N LEU A 34 -28.01 3.98 -3.80
CA LEU A 34 -26.64 3.78 -4.25
C LEU A 34 -25.86 2.90 -3.26
N SER A 35 -26.14 2.98 -1.97
CA SER A 35 -25.45 2.17 -0.95
C SER A 35 -25.81 0.70 -1.11
N ASP A 36 -27.09 0.38 -1.28
CA ASP A 36 -27.56 -1.00 -1.46
C ASP A 36 -27.10 -1.58 -2.80
N TRP A 37 -27.10 -0.78 -3.86
CA TRP A 37 -26.55 -1.20 -5.15
C TRP A 37 -25.05 -1.49 -5.06
N LEU A 38 -24.27 -0.62 -4.41
CA LEU A 38 -22.83 -0.84 -4.17
C LEU A 38 -22.59 -2.09 -3.30
N VAL A 39 -23.44 -2.37 -2.30
CA VAL A 39 -23.39 -3.63 -1.53
C VAL A 39 -23.67 -4.83 -2.43
N ALA A 40 -24.71 -4.78 -3.26
CA ALA A 40 -25.09 -5.87 -4.15
C ALA A 40 -24.01 -6.18 -5.18
N ARG A 41 -23.46 -5.14 -5.85
CA ARG A 41 -22.37 -5.30 -6.82
C ARG A 41 -21.12 -5.87 -6.20
N ARG A 42 -20.72 -5.39 -5.01
CA ARG A 42 -19.63 -6.01 -4.26
C ARG A 42 -19.96 -7.46 -3.89
N ASN A 43 -21.15 -7.77 -3.38
CA ASN A 43 -21.47 -9.18 -3.07
C ASN A 43 -21.45 -10.10 -4.32
N ALA A 44 -21.60 -9.53 -5.51
CA ALA A 44 -21.56 -10.24 -6.79
C ALA A 44 -20.14 -10.39 -7.40
N GLY A 45 -19.07 -9.90 -6.75
CA GLY A 45 -17.71 -10.01 -7.30
C GLY A 45 -17.19 -8.75 -7.98
N ALA A 46 -18.02 -7.71 -8.15
CA ALA A 46 -17.66 -6.55 -8.98
C ALA A 46 -16.46 -5.78 -8.41
N THR A 47 -15.43 -5.58 -9.24
CA THR A 47 -14.23 -4.83 -8.92
C THR A 47 -14.52 -3.31 -8.85
N PRO A 48 -13.63 -2.49 -8.28
CA PRO A 48 -13.82 -1.05 -8.32
C PRO A 48 -13.87 -0.48 -9.75
N ALA A 49 -13.22 -1.11 -10.75
CA ALA A 49 -13.37 -0.71 -12.16
C ALA A 49 -14.78 -0.98 -12.62
N ASP A 50 -15.26 -2.22 -12.46
CA ASP A 50 -16.59 -2.63 -12.93
C ASP A 50 -17.66 -1.70 -12.36
N ILE A 51 -17.55 -1.34 -11.08
CA ILE A 51 -18.45 -0.39 -10.42
C ILE A 51 -18.29 1.02 -11.00
N THR A 52 -17.06 1.47 -11.27
CA THR A 52 -16.78 2.79 -11.84
C THR A 52 -17.32 2.89 -13.27
N GLU A 53 -17.06 1.89 -14.12
CA GLU A 53 -17.53 1.79 -15.49
C GLU A 53 -19.06 1.76 -15.54
N GLU A 54 -19.71 0.98 -14.68
CA GLU A 54 -21.18 0.96 -14.59
C GLU A 54 -21.76 2.30 -14.14
N LEU A 55 -21.12 2.98 -13.19
CA LEU A 55 -21.53 4.33 -12.76
C LEU A 55 -21.30 5.36 -13.88
N VAL A 56 -20.19 5.29 -14.61
CA VAL A 56 -19.89 6.17 -15.76
C VAL A 56 -20.86 5.91 -16.91
N GLY A 57 -21.18 4.65 -17.21
CA GLY A 57 -22.22 4.25 -18.16
C GLY A 57 -23.61 4.71 -17.73
N ALA A 58 -23.85 4.78 -16.42
CA ALA A 58 -25.01 5.44 -15.83
C ALA A 58 -24.84 6.98 -15.72
N GLY A 59 -23.90 7.57 -16.47
CA GLY A 59 -23.64 9.01 -16.65
C GLY A 59 -23.11 9.77 -15.44
N TRP A 60 -22.47 9.09 -14.48
CA TRP A 60 -21.66 9.75 -13.47
C TRP A 60 -20.36 10.27 -14.09
N SER A 61 -19.77 11.32 -13.52
CA SER A 61 -18.41 11.70 -13.90
C SER A 61 -17.42 10.63 -13.43
N ALA A 62 -16.41 10.35 -14.25
CA ALA A 62 -15.39 9.34 -13.97
C ALA A 62 -14.73 9.54 -12.60
N ASP A 63 -14.35 10.77 -12.27
CA ASP A 63 -13.73 11.09 -10.97
C ASP A 63 -14.66 10.80 -9.78
N THR A 64 -15.96 11.11 -9.93
CA THR A 64 -16.94 10.87 -8.87
C THR A 64 -17.23 9.38 -8.72
N ALA A 65 -17.42 8.67 -9.84
CA ALA A 65 -17.63 7.24 -9.89
C ALA A 65 -16.46 6.48 -9.25
N ALA A 66 -15.22 6.80 -9.64
CA ALA A 66 -14.01 6.20 -9.07
C ALA A 66 -13.90 6.47 -7.57
N THR A 67 -14.18 7.71 -7.14
CA THR A 67 -14.16 8.08 -5.72
C THR A 67 -15.21 7.30 -4.93
N VAL A 68 -16.41 7.12 -5.46
CA VAL A 68 -17.50 6.39 -4.82
C VAL A 68 -17.21 4.89 -4.75
N ALA A 69 -16.73 4.30 -5.85
CA ALA A 69 -16.33 2.89 -5.90
C ALA A 69 -15.23 2.61 -4.86
N LEU A 70 -14.16 3.41 -4.82
CA LEU A 70 -13.08 3.30 -3.84
C LEU A 70 -13.55 3.52 -2.39
N ARG A 71 -14.44 4.50 -2.16
CA ARG A 71 -14.98 4.79 -0.83
C ARG A 71 -15.86 3.65 -0.32
N SER A 72 -16.56 2.95 -1.22
CA SER A 72 -17.35 1.77 -0.86
C SER A 72 -16.47 0.65 -0.29
N LEU A 73 -15.28 0.44 -0.85
CA LEU A 73 -14.33 -0.59 -0.40
C LEU A 73 -13.70 -0.26 0.95
N ARG A 74 -13.40 1.01 1.23
CA ARG A 74 -12.88 1.42 2.55
C ARG A 74 -13.83 1.08 3.70
N ARG A 75 -15.15 1.11 3.48
CA ARG A 75 -16.14 0.69 4.48
C ARG A 75 -16.24 -0.84 4.63
N ALA A 76 -15.74 -1.59 3.66
CA ALA A 76 -15.71 -3.05 3.68
C ALA A 76 -14.40 -3.63 4.23
N ASP A 77 -13.35 -2.81 4.36
CA ASP A 77 -12.07 -3.23 4.92
C ASP A 77 -12.19 -3.43 6.43
N ARG A 78 -12.64 -4.62 6.83
CA ARG A 78 -12.92 -4.95 8.25
C ARG A 78 -11.71 -5.46 9.00
N ARG A 79 -10.52 -5.51 8.38
CA ARG A 79 -9.35 -6.22 8.95
C ARG A 79 -8.02 -5.45 8.99
N PRO A 80 -7.99 -4.14 9.31
CA PRO A 80 -6.72 -3.39 9.48
C PRO A 80 -5.72 -4.09 10.38
N LEU A 81 -6.23 -4.57 11.51
CA LEU A 81 -5.42 -5.19 12.57
C LEU A 81 -4.75 -6.48 12.10
N LEU A 82 -5.36 -7.21 11.16
CA LEU A 82 -4.77 -8.43 10.61
C LEU A 82 -3.54 -8.10 9.77
N TRP A 83 -3.67 -7.15 8.84
CA TRP A 83 -2.57 -6.75 7.96
C TRP A 83 -1.44 -6.08 8.74
N PHE A 84 -1.81 -5.23 9.70
CA PHE A 84 -0.88 -4.60 10.63
C PHE A 84 -0.09 -5.66 11.41
N SER A 85 -0.79 -6.57 12.11
CA SER A 85 -0.15 -7.59 12.95
C SER A 85 0.73 -8.54 12.15
N LEU A 86 0.31 -8.92 10.94
CA LEU A 86 1.10 -9.74 10.03
C LEU A 86 2.41 -9.04 9.66
N CYS A 87 2.35 -7.80 9.16
CA CYS A 87 3.53 -7.08 8.71
C CYS A 87 4.48 -6.76 9.86
N TRP A 88 3.94 -6.33 11.01
CA TRP A 88 4.75 -6.04 12.19
C TRP A 88 5.40 -7.29 12.77
N ALA A 89 4.66 -8.37 12.93
CA ALA A 89 5.21 -9.62 13.46
C ALA A 89 6.29 -10.17 12.51
N ALA A 90 6.06 -10.15 11.19
CA ALA A 90 7.05 -10.59 10.21
C ALA A 90 8.32 -9.72 10.26
N GLY A 91 8.16 -8.39 10.30
CA GLY A 91 9.27 -7.44 10.40
C GLY A 91 10.08 -7.61 11.70
N LEU A 92 9.41 -7.68 12.85
CA LEU A 92 10.07 -7.87 14.15
C LEU A 92 10.73 -9.25 14.25
N ALA A 93 10.12 -10.30 13.71
CA ALA A 93 10.72 -11.63 13.67
C ALA A 93 12.01 -11.62 12.86
N ALA A 94 12.01 -11.00 11.67
CA ALA A 94 13.20 -10.87 10.83
C ALA A 94 14.29 -10.03 11.49
N VAL A 95 13.95 -8.86 12.06
CA VAL A 95 14.92 -8.01 12.77
C VAL A 95 15.51 -8.75 13.98
N GLY A 96 14.68 -9.39 14.80
CA GLY A 96 15.12 -10.15 15.96
C GLY A 96 16.05 -11.31 15.57
N THR A 97 15.68 -12.08 14.54
CA THR A 97 16.49 -13.20 14.04
C THR A 97 17.84 -12.70 13.56
N THR A 98 17.84 -11.67 12.72
CA THR A 98 19.07 -11.19 12.10
C THR A 98 19.99 -10.54 13.14
N THR A 99 19.45 -9.75 14.07
CA THR A 99 20.23 -9.13 15.16
C THR A 99 20.77 -10.18 16.13
N GLY A 100 19.97 -11.18 16.51
CA GLY A 100 20.42 -12.28 17.36
C GLY A 100 21.56 -13.06 16.74
N LEU A 101 21.43 -13.42 15.45
CA LEU A 101 22.48 -14.14 14.73
C LEU A 101 23.76 -13.30 14.55
N HIS A 102 23.64 -11.99 14.29
CA HIS A 102 24.80 -11.10 14.27
C HIS A 102 25.54 -11.09 15.61
N GLN A 103 24.81 -11.00 16.71
CA GLN A 103 25.43 -11.06 18.03
C GLN A 103 26.11 -12.42 18.28
N LEU A 104 25.51 -13.53 17.83
CA LEU A 104 26.14 -14.85 17.96
C LEU A 104 27.41 -15.01 17.12
N LEU A 105 27.55 -14.26 16.02
CA LEU A 105 28.73 -14.27 15.17
C LEU A 105 29.78 -13.22 15.59
N ALA A 106 29.44 -12.27 16.46
CA ALA A 106 30.34 -11.20 16.88
C ALA A 106 31.49 -11.69 17.79
N GLU A 107 32.63 -11.00 17.74
CA GLU A 107 33.78 -11.31 18.60
C GLU A 107 33.49 -11.07 20.08
N TYR A 108 32.82 -9.96 20.36
CA TYR A 108 32.44 -9.49 21.68
C TYR A 108 30.91 -9.42 21.71
N PRO A 109 30.21 -10.55 21.87
CA PRO A 109 28.77 -10.59 21.78
C PRO A 109 28.12 -9.88 22.98
N ASP A 110 27.19 -8.96 22.71
CA ASP A 110 26.26 -8.50 23.74
C ASP A 110 25.20 -9.58 23.95
N ARG A 111 25.43 -10.40 24.99
CA ARG A 111 24.56 -11.53 25.34
C ARG A 111 23.14 -11.10 25.70
N MET A 112 22.98 -9.92 26.29
CA MET A 112 21.66 -9.42 26.66
C MET A 112 20.87 -9.02 25.42
N LEU A 113 21.52 -8.29 24.50
CA LEU A 113 20.92 -7.93 23.21
C LEU A 113 20.62 -9.18 22.38
N ALA A 114 21.51 -10.16 22.36
CA ALA A 114 21.29 -11.44 21.66
C ALA A 114 20.05 -12.17 22.21
N ALA A 115 19.97 -12.31 23.54
CA ALA A 115 18.84 -12.96 24.19
C ALA A 115 17.52 -12.23 23.92
N LEU A 116 17.51 -10.89 24.01
CA LEU A 116 16.34 -10.07 23.69
C LEU A 116 15.90 -10.26 22.23
N ALA A 117 16.84 -10.18 21.29
CA ALA A 117 16.56 -10.29 19.86
C ALA A 117 16.01 -11.69 19.49
N ILE A 118 16.60 -12.75 20.04
CA ILE A 118 16.13 -14.13 19.86
C ILE A 118 14.76 -14.31 20.49
N THR A 119 14.50 -13.73 21.66
CA THR A 119 13.19 -13.78 22.32
C THR A 119 12.12 -13.13 21.45
N VAL A 120 12.38 -11.91 20.95
CA VAL A 120 11.46 -11.22 20.04
C VAL A 120 11.20 -12.06 18.79
N ALA A 121 12.24 -12.65 18.19
CA ALA A 121 12.09 -13.52 17.02
C ALA A 121 11.20 -14.74 17.31
N THR A 122 11.47 -15.41 18.43
CA THR A 122 10.77 -16.63 18.85
C THR A 122 9.28 -16.37 19.14
N VAL A 123 8.95 -15.19 19.69
CA VAL A 123 7.56 -14.79 19.94
C VAL A 123 6.85 -14.32 18.67
N MET A 124 7.52 -13.52 17.85
CA MET A 124 6.88 -12.87 16.69
C MET A 124 6.72 -13.81 15.49
N ALA A 125 7.63 -14.78 15.29
CA ALA A 125 7.55 -15.69 14.15
C ALA A 125 6.25 -16.53 14.15
N PRO A 126 5.83 -17.17 15.27
CA PRO A 126 4.54 -17.87 15.32
C PRO A 126 3.34 -16.96 15.06
N ILE A 127 3.36 -15.71 15.56
CA ILE A 127 2.31 -14.72 15.32
C ILE A 127 2.23 -14.40 13.82
N ALA A 128 3.37 -14.15 13.17
CA ALA A 128 3.43 -13.88 11.74
C ALA A 128 2.88 -15.06 10.92
N VAL A 129 3.24 -16.30 11.27
CA VAL A 129 2.71 -17.51 10.62
C VAL A 129 1.20 -17.61 10.80
N ALA A 130 0.69 -17.45 12.03
CA ALA A 130 -0.74 -17.53 12.32
C ALA A 130 -1.54 -16.45 11.57
N CYS A 131 -1.06 -15.20 11.57
CA CYS A 131 -1.67 -14.11 10.81
C CYS A 131 -1.60 -14.35 9.31
N GLY A 132 -0.51 -14.93 8.80
CA GLY A 132 -0.35 -15.26 7.37
C GLY A 132 -1.31 -16.37 6.93
N LEU A 133 -1.49 -17.41 7.73
CA LEU A 133 -2.49 -18.45 7.48
C LEU A 133 -3.91 -17.89 7.54
N HIS A 134 -4.19 -17.01 8.50
CA HIS A 134 -5.50 -16.37 8.60
C HIS A 134 -5.76 -15.46 7.39
N ALA A 135 -4.78 -14.65 6.99
CA ALA A 135 -4.85 -13.81 5.79
C ALA A 135 -5.19 -14.63 4.54
N ARG A 136 -4.50 -15.75 4.31
CA ARG A 136 -4.80 -16.65 3.17
C ARG A 136 -6.21 -17.23 3.22
N ARG A 137 -6.70 -17.59 4.41
CA ARG A 137 -8.09 -18.05 4.57
C ARG A 137 -9.10 -16.96 4.25
N VAL A 138 -8.79 -15.71 4.65
CA VAL A 138 -9.63 -14.55 4.34
C VAL A 138 -9.66 -14.26 2.85
N GLU A 139 -8.51 -14.32 2.19
CA GLU A 139 -8.40 -14.18 0.73
C GLU A 139 -9.18 -15.27 0.00
N ALA A 140 -9.08 -16.52 0.45
CA ALA A 140 -9.85 -17.62 -0.13
C ALA A 140 -11.37 -17.47 0.08
N ALA A 141 -11.79 -16.83 1.17
CA ALA A 141 -13.20 -16.61 1.49
C ALA A 141 -13.78 -15.33 0.87
N SER A 142 -12.94 -14.40 0.43
CA SER A 142 -13.36 -13.11 -0.11
C SER A 142 -12.35 -12.59 -1.12
N GLU A 143 -12.77 -12.56 -2.38
CA GLU A 143 -12.00 -12.01 -3.50
C GLU A 143 -11.66 -10.52 -3.27
N PHE A 144 -12.46 -9.82 -2.47
CA PHE A 144 -12.27 -8.41 -2.08
C PHE A 144 -11.12 -8.15 -1.12
N ALA A 145 -10.65 -9.16 -0.40
CA ALA A 145 -9.58 -8.98 0.59
C ALA A 145 -8.23 -8.59 -0.04
N VAL A 146 -8.03 -8.87 -1.33
CA VAL A 146 -6.81 -8.51 -2.08
C VAL A 146 -6.74 -7.01 -2.40
N TRP A 147 -7.90 -6.36 -2.44
CA TRP A 147 -8.09 -4.97 -2.87
C TRP A 147 -8.04 -3.95 -1.73
N SER A 148 -7.76 -4.42 -0.51
CA SER A 148 -7.64 -3.61 0.70
C SER A 148 -6.56 -2.52 0.54
N PRO A 149 -6.91 -1.21 0.63
CA PRO A 149 -5.92 -0.14 0.62
C PRO A 149 -4.97 -0.20 1.81
N GLU A 150 -5.45 -0.68 2.96
CA GLU A 150 -4.65 -0.81 4.17
C GLU A 150 -3.59 -1.91 4.03
N ARG A 151 -3.96 -3.05 3.43
CA ARG A 151 -3.02 -4.11 3.05
C ARG A 151 -1.87 -3.53 2.21
N ARG A 152 -2.19 -2.74 1.17
CA ARG A 152 -1.17 -2.10 0.32
C ARG A 152 -0.24 -1.20 1.12
N ALA A 153 -0.82 -0.37 1.98
CA ALA A 153 -0.05 0.54 2.82
C ALA A 153 0.92 -0.25 3.71
N TRP A 154 0.44 -1.26 4.43
CA TRP A 154 1.28 -2.03 5.36
C TRP A 154 2.36 -2.85 4.66
N PHE A 155 2.05 -3.54 3.57
CA PHE A 155 3.05 -4.29 2.80
C PHE A 155 4.05 -3.35 2.10
N GLY A 156 3.60 -2.20 1.59
CA GLY A 156 4.47 -1.18 1.04
C GLY A 156 5.40 -0.56 2.09
N THR A 157 4.89 -0.30 3.29
CA THR A 157 5.70 0.16 4.44
C THR A 157 6.74 -0.89 4.82
N LEU A 158 6.34 -2.16 4.93
CA LEU A 158 7.27 -3.25 5.23
C LEU A 158 8.37 -3.38 4.16
N ALA A 159 7.99 -3.32 2.87
CA ALA A 159 8.94 -3.32 1.76
C ALA A 159 9.93 -2.13 1.86
N THR A 160 9.41 -0.93 2.13
CA THR A 160 10.25 0.26 2.30
C THR A 160 11.20 0.13 3.49
N CYS A 161 10.68 -0.29 4.65
CA CYS A 161 11.50 -0.48 5.86
C CYS A 161 12.58 -1.55 5.65
N THR A 162 12.26 -2.65 4.97
CA THR A 162 13.25 -3.71 4.67
C THR A 162 14.33 -3.23 3.72
N VAL A 163 13.98 -2.44 2.70
CA VAL A 163 14.96 -1.78 1.83
C VAL A 163 15.86 -0.82 2.61
N VAL A 164 15.28 0.06 3.43
CA VAL A 164 16.05 1.03 4.23
C VAL A 164 17.03 0.33 5.17
N VAL A 165 16.56 -0.65 5.94
CA VAL A 165 17.42 -1.42 6.85
C VAL A 165 18.49 -2.19 6.08
N GLY A 166 18.13 -2.80 4.95
CA GLY A 166 19.06 -3.50 4.07
C GLY A 166 20.16 -2.58 3.54
N LEU A 167 19.79 -1.38 3.06
CA LEU A 167 20.72 -0.36 2.56
C LEU A 167 21.65 0.15 3.66
N VAL A 168 21.12 0.50 4.84
CA VAL A 168 21.94 0.97 5.96
C VAL A 168 22.99 -0.09 6.34
N ARG A 169 22.58 -1.37 6.42
CA ARG A 169 23.52 -2.46 6.68
C ARG A 169 24.54 -2.65 5.57
N LEU A 170 24.11 -2.62 4.31
CA LEU A 170 25.00 -2.75 3.17
C LEU A 170 26.05 -1.63 3.14
N ILE A 171 25.64 -0.39 3.41
CA ILE A 171 26.54 0.76 3.52
C ILE A 171 27.54 0.53 4.66
N GLY A 172 27.07 0.06 5.83
CA GLY A 172 27.93 -0.27 6.97
C GLY A 172 28.98 -1.33 6.62
N TYR A 173 28.60 -2.40 5.94
CA TYR A 173 29.53 -3.45 5.50
C TYR A 173 30.48 -2.97 4.40
N LEU A 174 29.99 -2.18 3.46
CA LEU A 174 30.85 -1.61 2.41
C LEU A 174 31.90 -0.67 3.03
N TYR A 175 31.50 0.12 4.03
CA TYR A 175 32.43 0.97 4.77
C TYR A 175 33.52 0.15 5.47
N THR A 176 33.18 -0.96 6.16
CA THR A 176 34.20 -1.80 6.82
C THR A 176 35.14 -2.47 5.81
N VAL A 177 34.61 -2.93 4.67
CA VAL A 177 35.42 -3.47 3.56
C VAL A 177 36.38 -2.41 3.01
N ILE A 178 35.90 -1.19 2.76
CA ILE A 178 36.77 -0.12 2.22
C ILE A 178 37.80 0.31 3.28
N ALA A 179 37.39 0.45 4.54
CA ALA A 179 38.29 0.84 5.63
C ALA A 179 39.46 -0.15 5.80
N SER A 180 39.18 -1.44 5.74
CA SER A 180 40.21 -2.49 5.79
C SER A 180 41.11 -2.50 4.55
N LEU A 181 40.56 -2.29 3.34
CA LEU A 181 41.35 -2.19 2.11
C LEU A 181 42.32 -1.00 2.09
N VAL A 182 41.93 0.11 2.71
CA VAL A 182 42.75 1.33 2.82
C VAL A 182 43.71 1.26 4.02
N ALA A 183 43.72 0.15 4.77
CA ALA A 183 44.45 0.02 6.03
C ALA A 183 44.12 1.14 7.04
N ALA A 184 42.90 1.67 6.98
CA ALA A 184 42.38 2.63 7.95
C ALA A 184 42.03 1.97 9.29
N THR A 185 41.92 0.65 9.29
CA THR A 185 41.70 -0.21 10.46
C THR A 185 42.75 -1.31 10.49
N ASP A 186 43.29 -1.60 11.68
CA ASP A 186 44.29 -2.67 11.87
C ASP A 186 43.72 -4.08 11.73
N GLU A 187 42.38 -4.22 11.66
CA GLU A 187 41.71 -5.51 11.51
C GLU A 187 41.64 -5.95 10.03
N PRO A 188 42.19 -7.13 9.68
CA PRO A 188 42.03 -7.69 8.34
C PRO A 188 40.58 -8.14 8.10
N LEU A 189 40.16 -8.17 6.83
CA LEU A 189 38.86 -8.69 6.41
C LEU A 189 38.73 -10.18 6.79
N TYR A 190 37.91 -10.48 7.78
CA TYR A 190 37.66 -11.86 8.20
C TYR A 190 36.46 -12.45 7.46
N GLY A 191 36.47 -13.76 7.24
CA GLY A 191 35.30 -14.49 6.69
C GLY A 191 34.02 -14.30 7.53
N ARG A 192 34.17 -13.87 8.78
CA ARG A 192 33.09 -13.41 9.66
C ARG A 192 32.31 -12.24 9.06
N ASP A 193 32.96 -11.24 8.48
CA ASP A 193 32.28 -10.05 7.95
C ASP A 193 31.42 -10.42 6.72
N LEU A 194 31.95 -11.33 5.89
CA LEU A 194 31.20 -11.93 4.79
C LEU A 194 29.99 -12.73 5.29
N ALA A 195 30.12 -13.45 6.41
CA ALA A 195 29.00 -14.16 7.02
C ALA A 195 27.90 -13.18 7.51
N HIS A 196 28.27 -12.03 8.08
CA HIS A 196 27.31 -11.00 8.49
C HIS A 196 26.54 -10.42 7.27
N VAL A 197 27.24 -10.15 6.17
CA VAL A 197 26.61 -9.70 4.92
C VAL A 197 25.64 -10.76 4.39
N ALA A 198 26.11 -12.01 4.25
CA ALA A 198 25.33 -13.11 3.74
C ALA A 198 24.07 -13.36 4.58
N LEU A 199 24.20 -13.26 5.89
CA LEU A 199 23.09 -13.42 6.84
C LEU A 199 22.05 -12.30 6.72
N SER A 200 22.50 -11.04 6.60
CA SER A 200 21.59 -9.91 6.39
C SER A 200 20.84 -10.02 5.06
N LEU A 201 21.53 -10.39 3.98
CA LEU A 201 20.90 -10.59 2.67
C LEU A 201 19.96 -11.79 2.67
N GLY A 202 20.33 -12.89 3.34
CA GLY A 202 19.54 -14.12 3.43
C GLY A 202 18.19 -13.92 4.13
N VAL A 203 18.07 -12.95 5.03
CA VAL A 203 16.79 -12.61 5.68
C VAL A 203 16.07 -11.46 4.97
N ALA A 204 16.80 -10.42 4.56
CA ALA A 204 16.20 -9.23 3.96
C ALA A 204 15.60 -9.50 2.57
N LEU A 205 16.30 -10.27 1.71
CA LEU A 205 15.82 -10.53 0.35
C LEU A 205 14.50 -11.32 0.32
N PRO A 206 14.32 -12.43 1.07
CA PRO A 206 13.04 -13.12 1.10
C PRO A 206 11.90 -12.26 1.65
N LEU A 207 12.16 -11.47 2.70
CA LEU A 207 11.14 -10.60 3.30
C LEU A 207 10.75 -9.45 2.36
N PHE A 208 11.74 -8.85 1.69
CA PHE A 208 11.50 -7.82 0.67
C PHE A 208 10.74 -8.41 -0.52
N TRP A 209 11.17 -9.57 -1.02
CA TRP A 209 10.50 -10.25 -2.13
C TRP A 209 9.05 -10.56 -1.78
N TRP A 210 8.81 -11.16 -0.61
CA TRP A 210 7.46 -11.43 -0.13
C TRP A 210 6.61 -10.16 -0.03
N SER A 211 7.10 -9.12 0.65
CA SER A 211 6.34 -7.86 0.79
C SER A 211 6.07 -7.17 -0.55
N LEU A 212 7.03 -7.20 -1.48
CA LEU A 212 6.84 -6.67 -2.83
C LEU A 212 5.83 -7.49 -3.64
N THR A 213 5.85 -8.82 -3.55
CA THR A 213 4.87 -9.67 -4.25
C THR A 213 3.46 -9.44 -3.72
N GLU A 214 3.28 -9.30 -2.41
CA GLU A 214 1.98 -8.99 -1.82
C GLU A 214 1.51 -7.58 -2.15
N TRP A 215 2.42 -6.60 -2.18
CA TRP A 215 2.13 -5.24 -2.63
C TRP A 215 1.72 -5.20 -4.11
N ARG A 216 2.48 -5.88 -4.99
CA ARG A 216 2.18 -5.96 -6.43
C ARG A 216 0.88 -6.67 -6.71
N ARG A 217 0.55 -7.74 -5.98
CA ARG A 217 -0.75 -8.42 -6.13
C ARG A 217 -1.91 -7.47 -5.87
N SER A 218 -1.77 -6.58 -4.90
CA SER A 218 -2.76 -5.55 -4.64
C SER A 218 -2.70 -4.36 -5.61
N ASP A 219 -1.57 -4.12 -6.29
CA ASP A 219 -1.40 -3.03 -7.27
C ASP A 219 -1.83 -3.41 -8.69
N VAL A 220 -1.45 -4.60 -9.18
CA VAL A 220 -1.85 -5.15 -10.48
C VAL A 220 -3.36 -5.33 -10.55
N ALA A 221 -3.95 -5.75 -9.43
CA ALA A 221 -5.38 -5.74 -9.26
C ALA A 221 -5.95 -4.37 -9.65
N ILE A 222 -5.38 -3.27 -9.13
CA ILE A 222 -5.84 -1.89 -9.36
C ILE A 222 -5.37 -1.30 -10.70
N SER A 223 -4.27 -1.76 -11.30
CA SER A 223 -3.81 -1.27 -12.61
C SER A 223 -4.58 -1.91 -13.77
N GLY A 224 -5.01 -3.18 -13.63
CA GLY A 224 -5.94 -3.80 -14.59
C GLY A 224 -7.22 -2.98 -14.75
N LEU A 225 -7.70 -2.37 -13.66
CA LEU A 225 -8.82 -1.42 -13.67
C LEU A 225 -8.60 -0.16 -14.51
N ARG A 226 -7.34 0.18 -14.78
CA ARG A 226 -6.91 1.42 -15.41
C ARG A 226 -6.52 1.23 -16.89
N ASP A 227 -6.20 0.00 -17.27
CA ASP A 227 -5.85 -0.37 -18.64
C ASP A 227 -7.07 -0.76 -19.47
N ASP A 228 -8.18 -1.19 -18.85
CA ASP A 228 -9.49 -1.35 -19.52
C ASP A 228 -10.15 0.01 -19.91
N GLU A 229 -9.52 1.14 -19.57
CA GLU A 229 -9.95 2.51 -19.95
C GLU A 229 -9.46 2.95 -21.35
N ARG A 230 -8.91 2.05 -22.18
CA ARG A 230 -8.42 2.36 -23.56
C ARG A 230 -9.02 1.46 -24.62
#